data_AF-A0A529M4Y4-F1
#
_entry.id   AF-A0A529M4Y4-F1
#
_cell.length_a   1.000
_cell.length_b   1.000
_cell.length_c   1.000
_cell.angle_alpha   90.00
_cell.angle_beta   90.00
_cell.angle_gamma   90.00
#
_symmetry.space_group_name_H-M   'P 1'
#
loop_
_entity.id
_entity.type
_entity.pdbx_description
1 polymer ?
#
loop_
_entity_poly.entity_id
_entity_poly.type
_entity_poly.pdbx_seq_one_letter_code
_entity_poly.pdbx_strand_id
1 'polypeptide(L)'
;MGANQSEKLSNASFASTRTERISEYKSRRQPFDYERVGAASVDDFKAQGWEFDKALKTGIRLRRPKSSVEMLENRFWSVLYLLGFEQLNVGHEFVVPIDADGERSGKKISVLGIDEDTIVVADCQTAESLRRKSAFSLVADLDVHKRAIANTLRKFLGN
;
A
#
# COMPACT_ATOMS: atom_id res chain seq x y z
N MET A 1 -15.52 10.47 -19.07
CA MET A 1 -14.52 11.51 -18.78
C MET A 1 -13.37 10.83 -18.04
N GLY A 2 -12.37 10.38 -18.80
CA GLY A 2 -11.24 9.62 -18.25
C GLY A 2 -10.31 10.53 -17.48
N ALA A 3 -10.09 10.23 -16.20
CA ALA A 3 -9.03 10.86 -15.43
C ALA A 3 -7.69 10.46 -16.07
N ASN A 4 -6.99 11.47 -16.59
CA ASN A 4 -5.67 11.36 -17.18
C ASN A 4 -4.65 11.10 -16.05
N GLN A 5 -4.55 9.86 -15.57
CA GLN A 5 -3.61 9.46 -14.50
C GLN A 5 -2.17 9.29 -15.03
N SER A 6 -1.67 10.29 -15.76
CA SER A 6 -0.25 10.43 -16.08
C SER A 6 0.47 11.26 -15.01
N GLU A 7 0.14 11.05 -13.73
CA GLU A 7 0.76 11.81 -12.65
C GLU A 7 2.18 11.27 -12.39
N LYS A 8 3.13 12.19 -12.36
CA LYS A 8 4.54 11.94 -12.05
C LYS A 8 4.63 11.37 -10.63
N LEU A 9 5.55 10.42 -10.41
CA LEU A 9 5.99 10.11 -9.04
C LEU A 9 6.38 11.41 -8.35
N SER A 10 5.79 11.65 -7.19
CA SER A 10 6.04 12.86 -6.41
C SER A 10 6.57 12.48 -5.04
N ASN A 11 7.31 13.37 -4.39
CA ASN A 11 7.79 13.14 -3.03
C ASN A 11 6.64 12.92 -2.02
N ALA A 12 5.45 13.45 -2.31
CA ALA A 12 4.25 13.23 -1.48
C ALA A 12 3.76 11.77 -1.51
N SER A 13 4.21 10.97 -2.48
CA SER A 13 3.90 9.54 -2.57
C SER A 13 4.74 8.68 -1.62
N PHE A 14 5.69 9.29 -0.88
CA PHE A 14 6.65 8.62 -0.02
C PHE A 14 6.66 9.18 1.41
N ALA A 15 6.78 8.28 2.39
CA ALA A 15 7.13 8.61 3.76
C ALA A 15 8.66 8.77 3.82
N SER A 16 9.12 10.00 3.61
CA SER A 16 10.54 10.34 3.45
C SER A 16 11.15 10.94 4.72
N THR A 17 10.33 11.48 5.61
CA THR A 17 10.76 11.94 6.93
C THR A 17 10.57 10.87 7.99
N ARG A 18 11.38 10.95 9.07
CA ARG A 18 11.24 10.05 10.22
C ARG A 18 9.84 10.09 10.83
N THR A 19 9.23 11.27 10.89
CA THR A 19 7.89 11.45 11.47
C THR A 19 6.82 10.77 10.63
N GLU A 20 6.87 10.90 9.30
CA GLU A 20 5.95 10.21 8.38
C GLU A 20 6.09 8.70 8.50
N ARG A 21 7.33 8.18 8.47
CA ARG A 21 7.58 6.74 8.60
C ARG A 21 7.08 6.18 9.93
N ILE A 22 7.28 6.89 11.04
CA ILE A 22 6.75 6.50 12.36
C ILE A 22 5.22 6.48 12.36
N SER A 23 4.58 7.48 11.74
CA SER A 23 3.12 7.56 11.65
C SER A 23 2.53 6.38 10.86
N GLU A 24 3.07 6.15 9.66
CA GLU A 24 2.73 5.01 8.79
C GLU A 24 2.93 3.68 9.54
N TYR A 25 4.11 3.46 10.13
CA TYR A 25 4.40 2.24 10.87
C TYR A 25 3.39 1.97 12.00
N LYS A 26 3.02 3.01 12.76
CA LYS A 26 2.01 2.87 13.83
C LYS A 26 0.64 2.47 13.30
N SER A 27 0.22 3.04 12.17
CA SER A 27 -1.05 2.73 11.51
C SER A 27 -1.05 1.30 10.93
N ARG A 28 0.00 0.96 10.17
CA ARG A 28 0.15 -0.33 9.48
C ARG A 28 0.21 -1.52 10.44
N ARG A 29 0.74 -1.32 11.65
CA ARG A 29 0.76 -2.34 12.71
C ARG A 29 -0.60 -2.67 13.32
N GLN A 30 -1.59 -1.79 13.20
CA GLN A 30 -2.91 -2.08 13.74
C GLN A 30 -3.60 -3.14 12.87
N PRO A 31 -4.15 -4.22 13.46
CA PRO A 31 -4.90 -5.23 12.71
C PRO A 31 -6.31 -4.77 12.31
N PHE A 32 -6.76 -3.64 12.84
CA PHE A 32 -8.06 -3.06 12.57
C PHE A 32 -7.93 -1.60 12.17
N ASP A 33 -8.82 -1.15 11.29
CA ASP A 33 -9.19 0.25 11.15
C ASP A 33 -10.15 0.64 12.28
N TYR A 34 -10.14 1.90 12.69
CA TYR A 34 -11.04 2.41 13.72
C TYR A 34 -11.72 3.69 13.24
N GLU A 35 -13.02 3.80 13.49
CA GLU A 35 -13.80 4.98 13.14
C GLU A 35 -14.69 5.38 14.33
N ARG A 36 -14.88 6.68 14.54
CA ARG A 36 -15.82 7.19 15.55
C ARG A 36 -17.05 7.72 14.85
N VAL A 37 -18.21 7.13 15.15
CA VAL A 37 -19.48 7.48 14.52
C VAL A 37 -20.54 7.88 15.54
N GLY A 38 -21.55 8.61 15.08
CA GLY A 38 -22.78 8.86 15.82
C GLY A 38 -23.71 7.64 15.77
N ALA A 39 -24.65 7.54 16.73
CA ALA A 39 -25.56 6.39 16.83
C ALA A 39 -26.37 6.14 15.56
N ALA A 40 -26.79 7.20 14.86
CA ALA A 40 -27.57 7.11 13.62
C ALA A 40 -26.82 6.44 12.45
N SER A 41 -25.48 6.46 12.45
CA SER A 41 -24.67 5.91 11.36
C SER A 41 -24.13 4.50 11.65
N VAL A 42 -24.42 3.94 12.83
CA VAL A 42 -23.84 2.65 13.24
C VAL A 42 -24.26 1.52 12.30
N ASP A 43 -25.52 1.48 11.90
CA ASP A 43 -26.04 0.39 11.07
C ASP A 43 -25.50 0.45 9.62
N ASP A 44 -25.31 1.65 9.07
CA ASP A 44 -24.66 1.84 7.76
C ASP A 44 -23.21 1.33 7.75
N PHE A 45 -22.47 1.58 8.83
CA PHE A 45 -21.11 1.09 8.98
C PHE A 45 -21.08 -0.43 9.18
N LYS A 46 -22.01 -0.99 9.97
CA LYS A 46 -22.12 -2.45 10.11
C LYS A 46 -22.40 -3.15 8.78
N ALA A 47 -23.21 -2.56 7.91
CA ALA A 47 -23.45 -3.07 6.56
C ALA A 47 -22.18 -3.10 5.69
N GLN A 48 -21.17 -2.28 6.02
CA GLN A 48 -19.86 -2.23 5.38
C GLN A 48 -18.79 -3.10 6.07
N GLY A 49 -19.20 -3.98 6.99
CA GLY A 49 -18.31 -4.91 7.69
C GLY A 49 -17.60 -4.32 8.91
N TRP A 50 -18.02 -3.14 9.39
CA TRP A 50 -17.54 -2.61 10.67
C TRP A 50 -18.25 -3.29 11.84
N GLU A 51 -17.50 -3.55 12.90
CA GLU A 51 -18.00 -4.13 14.15
C GLU A 51 -17.88 -3.14 15.31
N PHE A 52 -18.72 -3.32 16.33
CA PHE A 52 -18.66 -2.52 17.54
C PHE A 52 -17.35 -2.79 18.28
N ASP A 53 -16.63 -1.73 18.62
CA ASP A 53 -15.45 -1.81 19.48
C ASP A 53 -15.79 -1.34 20.90
N LYS A 54 -16.22 -0.08 21.06
CA LYS A 54 -16.65 0.45 22.36
C LYS A 54 -17.51 1.71 22.28
N ALA A 55 -18.31 1.94 23.32
CA ALA A 55 -18.98 3.22 23.52
C ALA A 55 -17.99 4.28 24.05
N LEU A 56 -18.12 5.51 23.57
CA LEU A 56 -17.37 6.69 24.03
C LEU A 56 -18.35 7.70 24.64
N LYS A 57 -17.83 8.67 25.40
CA LYS A 57 -18.65 9.77 25.96
C LYS A 57 -19.42 10.55 24.90
N THR A 58 -18.89 10.60 23.68
CA THR A 58 -19.34 11.49 22.61
C THR A 58 -19.60 10.73 21.30
N GLY A 59 -19.81 9.42 21.36
CA GLY A 59 -20.12 8.60 20.18
C GLY A 59 -19.82 7.12 20.38
N ILE A 60 -19.78 6.37 19.29
CA ILE A 60 -19.47 4.95 19.29
C ILE A 60 -18.21 4.75 18.45
N ARG A 61 -17.22 4.03 18.98
CA ARG A 61 -16.07 3.60 18.20
C ARG A 61 -16.39 2.25 17.58
N LEU A 62 -16.26 2.19 16.27
CA LEU A 62 -16.32 0.96 15.49
C LEU A 62 -14.90 0.57 15.06
N ARG A 63 -14.73 -0.70 14.71
CA ARG A 63 -13.49 -1.21 14.13
C ARG A 63 -13.80 -2.12 12.94
N ARG A 64 -12.87 -2.27 12.01
CA ARG A 64 -13.00 -3.20 10.88
C ARG A 64 -11.69 -3.97 10.71
N PRO A 65 -11.71 -5.30 10.62
CA PRO A 65 -10.49 -6.07 10.40
C PRO A 65 -9.89 -5.72 9.04
N LYS A 66 -8.58 -5.54 8.99
CA LYS A 66 -7.87 -5.36 7.74
C LYS A 66 -7.88 -6.64 6.92
N SER A 67 -7.90 -6.49 5.60
CA SER A 67 -7.87 -7.66 4.70
C SER A 67 -6.54 -8.41 4.82
N SER A 68 -6.53 -9.71 4.48
CA SER A 68 -5.32 -10.53 4.52
C SER A 68 -4.20 -9.95 3.65
N VAL A 69 -4.55 -9.43 2.46
CA VAL A 69 -3.58 -8.80 1.55
C VAL A 69 -3.01 -7.52 2.16
N GLU A 70 -3.84 -6.66 2.74
CA GLU A 70 -3.41 -5.43 3.39
C GLU A 70 -2.50 -5.73 4.60
N MET A 71 -2.81 -6.77 5.38
CA MET A 71 -1.94 -7.20 6.48
C MET A 71 -0.58 -7.71 5.99
N LEU A 72 -0.53 -8.42 4.85
CA LEU A 72 0.72 -8.86 4.24
C LEU A 72 1.56 -7.65 3.78
N GLU A 73 0.94 -6.71 3.07
CA GLU A 73 1.59 -5.47 2.63
C GLU A 73 2.13 -4.68 3.82
N ASN A 74 1.31 -4.48 4.85
CA ASN A 74 1.68 -3.76 6.07
C ASN A 74 2.84 -4.42 6.80
N ARG A 75 2.88 -5.76 6.83
CA ARG A 75 3.98 -6.50 7.45
C ARG A 75 5.27 -6.36 6.63
N PHE A 76 5.22 -6.48 5.31
CA PHE A 76 6.39 -6.32 4.45
C PHE A 76 6.93 -4.89 4.55
N TRP A 77 6.06 -3.90 4.40
CA TRP A 77 6.40 -2.48 4.56
C TRP A 77 7.07 -2.21 5.91
N SER A 78 6.49 -2.78 6.98
CA SER A 78 7.05 -2.66 8.34
C SER A 78 8.44 -3.28 8.47
N VAL A 79 8.72 -4.38 7.76
CA VAL A 79 10.06 -4.98 7.74
C VAL A 79 11.07 -4.02 7.09
N LEU A 80 10.75 -3.43 5.94
CA LEU A 80 11.63 -2.44 5.30
C LEU A 80 11.87 -1.23 6.20
N TYR A 81 10.82 -0.72 6.85
CA TYR A 81 10.96 0.34 7.85
C TYR A 81 11.92 -0.03 8.99
N LEU A 82 11.78 -1.24 9.55
CA LEU A 82 12.64 -1.71 10.64
C LEU A 82 14.09 -1.97 10.20
N LEU A 83 14.31 -2.27 8.92
CA LEU A 83 15.63 -2.40 8.32
C LEU A 83 16.30 -1.05 8.02
N GLY A 84 15.58 0.07 8.15
CA GLY A 84 16.15 1.42 8.02
C GLY A 84 15.93 2.09 6.67
N PHE A 85 15.08 1.54 5.80
CA PHE A 85 14.74 2.18 4.52
C PHE A 85 14.20 3.61 4.75
N GLU A 86 14.73 4.57 3.97
CA GLU A 86 14.51 6.00 4.21
C GLU A 86 13.31 6.56 3.44
N GLN A 87 13.00 6.01 2.28
CA GLN A 87 11.81 6.36 1.52
C GLN A 87 10.94 5.12 1.32
N LEU A 88 9.70 5.19 1.78
CA LEU A 88 8.73 4.09 1.69
C LEU A 88 7.43 4.60 1.09
N ASN A 89 6.73 3.81 0.27
CA ASN A 89 5.44 4.26 -0.29
C ASN A 89 4.38 4.54 0.80
N VAL A 90 3.56 5.58 0.59
CA VAL A 90 2.43 5.94 1.46
C VAL A 90 1.15 5.27 0.98
N GLY A 91 0.33 4.79 1.92
CA GLY A 91 -0.95 4.16 1.61
C GLY A 91 -0.84 2.83 0.85
N HIS A 92 -1.96 2.43 0.24
CA HIS A 92 -2.14 1.13 -0.44
C HIS A 92 -2.43 1.25 -1.95
N GLU A 93 -2.53 2.48 -2.46
CA GLU A 93 -2.80 2.77 -3.88
C GLU A 93 -1.60 3.45 -4.55
N PHE A 94 -0.40 2.93 -4.28
CA PHE A 94 0.82 3.47 -4.87
C PHE A 94 0.98 2.99 -6.31
N VAL A 95 1.08 3.94 -7.24
CA VAL A 95 1.16 3.68 -8.68
C VAL A 95 2.44 4.29 -9.25
N VAL A 96 3.19 3.46 -9.98
CA VAL A 96 4.36 3.88 -10.76
C VAL A 96 3.93 4.09 -12.22
N PRO A 97 4.14 5.28 -12.80
CA PRO A 97 3.92 5.48 -14.22
C PRO A 97 4.98 4.70 -15.01
N ILE A 98 4.55 3.88 -15.95
CA ILE A 98 5.42 3.08 -16.81
C ILE A 98 5.10 3.39 -18.27
N ASP A 99 6.15 3.50 -19.08
CA ASP A 99 6.03 3.52 -20.53
C ASP A 99 6.24 2.08 -21.01
N ALA A 100 5.18 1.47 -21.54
CA ALA A 100 5.22 0.13 -22.12
C ALA A 100 4.67 0.20 -23.54
N ASP A 101 5.46 -0.23 -24.52
CA ASP A 101 5.06 -0.30 -25.94
C ASP A 101 4.54 1.01 -26.55
N GLY A 102 5.05 2.15 -26.08
CA GLY A 102 4.65 3.48 -26.57
C GLY A 102 3.38 4.04 -25.91
N GLU A 103 2.74 3.29 -25.02
CA GLU A 103 1.63 3.74 -24.19
C GLU A 103 2.09 3.98 -22.75
N ARG A 104 1.66 5.11 -22.19
CA ARG A 104 1.91 5.44 -20.78
C ARG A 104 0.78 4.88 -19.94
N SER A 105 1.11 3.97 -19.03
CA SER A 105 0.17 3.34 -18.10
C SER A 105 0.64 3.45 -16.65
N GLY A 106 -0.25 3.13 -15.71
CA GLY A 106 0.07 3.10 -14.29
C GLY A 106 0.20 1.66 -13.80
N LYS A 107 1.31 1.35 -13.12
CA LYS A 107 1.53 0.06 -12.47
C LYS A 107 1.37 0.20 -10.96
N LYS A 108 0.38 -0.47 -10.39
CA LYS A 108 0.24 -0.57 -8.93
C LYS A 108 1.36 -1.42 -8.35
N ILE A 109 1.96 -0.94 -7.26
CA ILE A 109 2.98 -1.63 -6.47
C ILE A 109 2.49 -1.70 -5.03
N SER A 110 2.51 -2.90 -4.44
CA SER A 110 2.09 -3.10 -3.06
C SER A 110 3.03 -2.41 -2.07
N VAL A 111 4.34 -2.68 -2.18
CA VAL A 111 5.35 -2.11 -1.29
C VAL A 111 6.57 -1.67 -2.08
N LEU A 112 7.03 -0.45 -1.78
CA LEU A 112 8.25 0.14 -2.31
C LEU A 112 9.07 0.67 -1.13
N GLY A 113 10.34 0.29 -1.07
CA GLY A 113 11.33 0.87 -0.17
C GLY A 113 12.59 1.26 -0.93
N ILE A 114 13.14 2.42 -0.61
CA ILE A 114 14.41 2.92 -1.14
C ILE A 114 15.32 3.29 0.02
N ASP A 115 16.54 2.77 0.00
CA ASP A 115 17.67 3.21 0.83
C ASP A 115 18.79 3.76 -0.07
N GLU A 116 20.00 3.96 0.47
CA GLU A 116 21.14 4.52 -0.25
C GLU A 116 21.54 3.70 -1.48
N ASP A 117 21.49 2.36 -1.40
CA ASP A 117 22.07 1.45 -2.39
C ASP A 117 21.03 0.52 -3.05
N THR A 118 19.84 0.43 -2.48
CA THR A 118 18.85 -0.60 -2.80
C THR A 118 17.45 -0.02 -2.98
N ILE A 119 16.79 -0.45 -4.06
CA ILE A 119 15.36 -0.26 -4.26
C ILE A 119 14.68 -1.63 -4.18
N VAL A 120 13.76 -1.78 -3.24
CA VAL A 120 12.91 -2.97 -3.09
C VAL A 120 11.53 -2.67 -3.63
N VAL A 121 11.12 -3.44 -4.64
CA VAL A 121 9.77 -3.41 -5.22
C VAL A 121 9.11 -4.76 -4.96
N ALA A 122 7.94 -4.76 -4.33
CA ALA A 122 7.20 -5.99 -4.03
C ALA A 122 5.74 -5.89 -4.49
N ASP A 123 5.26 -6.99 -5.07
CA ASP A 123 3.85 -7.28 -5.29
C ASP A 123 3.40 -8.30 -4.25
N CYS A 124 2.32 -8.01 -3.51
CA CYS A 124 1.85 -8.85 -2.40
C CYS A 124 0.57 -9.57 -2.80
N GLN A 125 0.58 -10.89 -2.66
CA GLN A 125 -0.59 -11.73 -2.95
C GLN A 125 -0.86 -12.69 -1.79
N THR A 126 -2.14 -12.84 -1.44
CA THR A 126 -2.60 -13.79 -0.42
C THR A 126 -3.63 -14.75 -1.01
N ALA A 127 -3.79 -15.91 -0.38
CA ALA A 127 -4.87 -16.83 -0.69
C ALA A 127 -5.55 -17.27 0.61
N GLU A 128 -6.89 -17.20 0.63
CA GLU A 128 -7.69 -17.65 1.79
C GLU A 128 -7.74 -19.19 1.89
N SER A 129 -7.53 -19.88 0.77
CA SER A 129 -7.49 -21.33 0.70
C SER A 129 -6.29 -21.81 -0.11
N LEU A 130 -5.79 -23.00 0.24
CA LEU A 130 -4.69 -23.63 -0.50
C LEU A 130 -5.13 -23.94 -1.93
N ARG A 131 -4.42 -23.40 -2.91
CA ARG A 131 -4.66 -23.64 -4.34
C ARG A 131 -3.35 -23.96 -5.04
N ARG A 132 -3.41 -24.86 -6.03
CA ARG A 132 -2.27 -25.08 -6.93
C ARG A 132 -2.16 -23.89 -7.89
N LYS A 133 -1.10 -23.11 -7.74
CA LYS A 133 -0.74 -22.00 -8.62
C LYS A 133 0.75 -22.07 -8.88
N SER A 134 1.20 -21.80 -10.11
CA SER A 134 2.63 -21.82 -10.41
C SER A 134 3.28 -20.58 -9.81
N ALA A 135 4.47 -20.73 -9.21
CA ALA A 135 5.25 -19.60 -8.71
C ALA A 135 5.53 -18.57 -9.83
N PHE A 136 5.76 -19.06 -11.05
CA PHE A 136 5.90 -18.20 -12.23
C PHE A 136 4.69 -17.30 -12.44
N SER A 137 3.46 -17.84 -12.40
CA SER A 137 2.25 -17.03 -12.60
C SER A 137 2.04 -15.96 -11.52
N LEU A 138 2.64 -16.13 -10.34
CA LEU A 138 2.57 -15.14 -9.26
C LEU A 138 3.49 -13.94 -9.54
N VAL A 139 4.63 -14.17 -10.20
CA VAL A 139 5.64 -13.13 -10.44
C VAL A 139 5.64 -12.59 -11.87
N ALA A 140 4.96 -13.26 -12.81
CA ALA A 140 5.02 -12.94 -14.23
C ALA A 140 4.64 -11.48 -14.55
N ASP A 141 3.60 -10.97 -13.89
CA ASP A 141 3.14 -9.61 -14.10
C ASP A 141 4.16 -8.56 -13.60
N LEU A 142 4.81 -8.79 -12.45
CA LEU A 142 5.93 -7.95 -12.00
C LEU A 142 7.15 -8.10 -12.93
N ASP A 143 7.42 -9.31 -13.41
CA ASP A 143 8.56 -9.63 -14.29
C ASP A 143 8.49 -8.90 -15.64
N VAL A 144 7.30 -8.87 -16.24
CA VAL A 144 7.04 -8.15 -17.51
C VAL A 144 7.32 -6.65 -17.35
N HIS A 145 6.91 -6.06 -16.22
CA HIS A 145 7.01 -4.61 -16.01
C HIS A 145 8.29 -4.16 -15.30
N LYS A 146 9.13 -5.08 -14.79
CA LYS A 146 10.29 -4.76 -13.93
C LYS A 146 11.24 -3.74 -14.53
N ARG A 147 11.48 -3.80 -15.85
CA ARG A 147 12.38 -2.87 -16.55
C ARG A 147 11.79 -1.47 -16.63
N ALA A 148 10.50 -1.35 -16.95
CA ALA A 148 9.83 -0.07 -17.02
C ALA A 148 9.74 0.59 -15.63
N ILE A 149 9.37 -0.19 -14.60
CA ILE A 149 9.37 0.27 -13.20
C ILE A 149 10.77 0.77 -12.80
N ALA A 150 11.81 -0.03 -13.04
CA ALA A 150 13.18 0.33 -12.68
C ALA A 150 13.65 1.62 -13.39
N ASN A 151 13.34 1.77 -14.68
CA ASN A 151 13.68 2.97 -15.43
C ASN A 151 12.96 4.21 -14.87
N THR A 152 11.68 4.10 -14.52
CA THR A 152 10.93 5.20 -13.91
C THR A 152 11.52 5.59 -12.55
N LEU A 153 11.82 4.61 -11.68
CA LEU A 153 12.38 4.87 -10.36
C LEU A 153 13.78 5.48 -10.42
N ARG A 154 14.65 5.02 -11.34
CA ARG A 154 15.97 5.62 -11.57
C ARG A 154 15.87 7.08 -11.98
N LYS A 155 15.02 7.38 -12.97
CA LYS A 155 14.74 8.76 -13.40
C LYS A 155 14.25 9.63 -12.25
N PHE A 156 13.37 9.10 -11.39
CA PHE A 156 12.87 9.79 -10.21
C PHE A 156 13.98 10.12 -9.21
N LEU A 157 14.93 9.19 -9.00
CA LEU A 157 16.07 9.38 -8.10
C LEU A 157 17.21 10.21 -8.70
N GLY A 158 17.11 10.61 -9.98
CA GLY A 158 18.14 11.39 -10.66
C GLY A 158 19.32 10.56 -11.21
N ASN A 159 19.13 9.25 -11.36
CA ASN A 159 20.10 8.30 -11.92
C ASN A 159 19.82 7.97 -13.40
#